data_AF-A0A250JP05-F1
#
_entry.id   AF-A0A250JP05-F1
#
_cell.length_a   1.000
_cell.length_b   1.000
_cell.length_c   1.000
_cell.angle_alpha   90.00
_cell.angle_beta   90.00
_cell.angle_gamma   90.00
#
_symmetry.space_group_name_H-M   'P 1'
#
loop_
_entity.id
_entity.type
_entity.pdbx_description
1 polymer ?
#
loop_
_entity_poly.entity_id
_entity_poly.type
_entity_poly.pdbx_seq_one_letter_code
_entity_poly.pdbx_strand_id
1 'polypeptide(L)'
;MTARGGGSGTDSFRSHAALAGGVAVVGLALAALMPQVVEDRVSALWGVGLATVTGAVALVLKRRAVRQDLNAALKVVGIIFGLRAVGVLAGLLGVVTRGMAAVPFIAGFFGVYFALQWIEVSYVMAASKESAGGDE
;
A
#
# COMPACT_ATOMS: atom_id res chain seq x y z
N MET A 1 7.24 40.05 -5.70
CA MET A 1 8.24 39.26 -4.93
C MET A 1 7.44 38.54 -3.84
N THR A 2 7.27 37.23 -3.76
CA THR A 2 8.01 36.06 -4.27
C THR A 2 7.02 34.90 -4.33
N ALA A 3 7.05 34.13 -5.42
CA ALA A 3 6.23 32.94 -5.64
C ALA A 3 6.49 31.85 -4.57
N ARG A 4 5.43 31.24 -4.05
CA ARG A 4 5.47 29.96 -3.33
C ARG A 4 4.72 28.88 -4.12
N GLY A 5 5.12 28.66 -5.37
CA GLY A 5 4.59 27.61 -6.24
C GLY A 5 5.29 26.25 -6.09
N GLY A 6 5.72 25.86 -4.89
CA GLY A 6 6.57 24.66 -4.69
C GLY A 6 6.16 23.69 -3.56
N GLY A 7 5.02 23.93 -2.89
CA GLY A 7 4.66 23.21 -1.66
C GLY A 7 3.66 22.05 -1.79
N SER A 8 2.70 22.12 -2.72
CA SER A 8 1.48 21.27 -2.71
C SER A 8 1.76 19.77 -2.87
N GLY A 9 2.53 19.37 -3.88
CA GLY A 9 2.74 17.95 -4.20
C GLY A 9 3.55 17.18 -3.14
N THR A 10 4.46 17.87 -2.43
CA THR A 10 5.28 17.26 -1.38
C THR A 10 4.47 17.06 -0.10
N ASP A 11 3.56 18.00 0.20
CA ASP A 11 2.67 17.94 1.37
C ASP A 11 1.55 16.90 1.17
N SER A 12 1.00 16.77 -0.04
CA SER A 12 0.04 15.71 -0.38
C SER A 12 0.66 14.31 -0.23
N PHE A 13 1.88 14.09 -0.74
CA PHE A 13 2.57 12.82 -0.57
C PHE A 13 2.84 12.49 0.90
N ARG A 14 3.30 13.47 1.70
CA ARG A 14 3.57 13.27 3.14
C ARG A 14 2.31 12.87 3.89
N SER A 15 1.18 13.50 3.61
CA SER A 15 -0.11 13.14 4.24
C SER A 15 -0.55 11.73 3.89
N HIS A 16 -0.48 11.33 2.62
CA HIS A 16 -0.83 9.97 2.19
C HIS A 16 0.15 8.91 2.73
N ALA A 17 1.45 9.22 2.78
CA ALA A 17 2.46 8.35 3.37
C ALA A 17 2.28 8.19 4.89
N ALA A 18 1.91 9.26 5.59
CA ALA A 18 1.60 9.22 7.02
C ALA A 18 0.35 8.37 7.30
N LEU A 19 -0.71 8.52 6.49
CA LEU A 19 -1.90 7.69 6.58
C LEU A 19 -1.60 6.22 6.30
N ALA A 20 -0.81 5.93 5.26
CA ALA A 20 -0.39 4.57 4.94
C ALA A 20 0.45 3.94 6.07
N GLY A 21 1.35 4.74 6.66
CA GLY A 21 2.11 4.33 7.85
C GLY A 21 1.19 4.05 9.05
N GLY A 22 0.19 4.90 9.29
CA GLY A 22 -0.81 4.68 10.34
C GLY A 22 -1.60 3.39 10.13
N VAL A 23 -2.08 3.13 8.91
CA VAL A 23 -2.78 1.90 8.55
C VAL A 23 -1.90 0.66 8.77
N ALA A 24 -0.62 0.73 8.41
CA ALA A 24 0.32 -0.36 8.65
C ALA A 24 0.52 -0.64 10.15
N VAL A 25 0.69 0.40 10.96
CA VAL A 25 0.83 0.28 12.42
C VAL A 25 -0.43 -0.31 13.05
N VAL A 26 -1.62 0.18 12.65
CA VAL A 26 -2.90 -0.33 13.14
C VAL A 26 -3.10 -1.80 12.73
N GLY A 27 -2.79 -2.14 11.47
CA GLY A 27 -2.87 -3.52 10.98
C GLY A 27 -1.96 -4.47 11.76
N LEU A 28 -0.73 -4.06 12.03
CA LEU A 28 0.23 -4.81 12.85
C LEU A 28 -0.27 -4.98 14.29
N ALA A 29 -0.78 -3.90 14.90
CA ALA A 29 -1.30 -3.93 16.26
C ALA A 29 -2.51 -4.86 16.38
N LEU A 30 -3.45 -4.80 15.43
CA LEU A 30 -4.63 -5.68 15.40
C LEU A 30 -4.23 -7.15 15.21
N ALA A 31 -3.29 -7.44 14.30
CA ALA A 31 -2.78 -8.79 14.10
C ALA A 31 -2.05 -9.34 15.33
N ALA A 32 -1.28 -8.50 16.03
CA ALA A 32 -0.56 -8.88 17.26
C ALA A 32 -1.50 -9.11 18.46
N LEU A 33 -2.54 -8.28 18.59
CA LEU A 33 -3.51 -8.32 19.69
C LEU A 33 -4.62 -9.36 19.48
N MET A 34 -4.73 -9.95 18.28
CA MET A 34 -5.80 -10.88 17.96
C MET A 34 -5.70 -12.13 18.85
N PRO A 35 -6.72 -12.47 19.66
CA PRO A 35 -6.64 -13.54 20.66
C PRO A 35 -6.61 -14.98 20.11
N GLN A 36 -6.38 -15.16 18.80
CA GLN A 36 -6.36 -16.48 18.16
C GLN A 36 -5.04 -17.21 18.44
N VAL A 37 -5.01 -18.52 18.11
CA VAL A 37 -3.87 -19.43 18.32
C VAL A 37 -2.58 -18.77 17.83
N VAL A 38 -1.44 -19.01 18.49
CA VAL A 38 -0.17 -18.35 18.14
C VAL A 38 0.18 -18.50 16.65
N GLU A 39 -0.13 -19.65 16.06
CA GLU A 39 0.05 -19.95 14.64
C GLU A 39 -0.83 -19.08 13.73
N ASP A 40 -2.06 -18.77 14.14
CA ASP A 40 -2.97 -17.88 13.43
C ASP A 40 -2.47 -16.43 13.48
N ARG A 41 -1.91 -16.01 14.62
CA ARG A 41 -1.31 -14.66 14.75
C ARG A 41 -0.10 -14.51 13.83
N VAL A 42 0.79 -15.50 13.80
CA VAL A 42 1.98 -15.46 12.94
C VAL A 42 1.57 -15.41 11.47
N SER A 43 0.58 -16.21 11.08
CA SER A 43 0.04 -16.20 9.72
C SER A 43 -0.57 -14.84 9.34
N ALA A 44 -1.37 -14.24 10.22
CA ALA A 44 -1.92 -12.90 10.02
C ALA A 44 -0.84 -11.81 9.91
N LEU A 45 0.21 -11.87 10.75
CA LEU A 45 1.33 -10.94 10.72
C LEU A 45 2.10 -11.03 9.39
N TRP A 46 2.29 -12.23 8.83
CA TRP A 46 2.89 -12.40 7.51
C TRP A 46 2.05 -11.74 6.41
N GLY A 47 0.72 -11.89 6.47
CA GLY A 47 -0.20 -11.23 5.55
C GLY A 47 -0.12 -9.71 5.64
N VAL A 48 -0.19 -9.16 6.86
CA VAL A 48 -0.06 -7.72 7.13
C VAL A 48 1.29 -7.18 6.69
N GLY A 49 2.37 -7.90 7.00
CA GLY A 49 3.74 -7.52 6.63
C GLY A 49 3.91 -7.45 5.11
N LEU A 50 3.43 -8.45 4.38
CA LEU A 50 3.47 -8.47 2.93
C LEU A 50 2.65 -7.31 2.31
N ALA A 51 1.45 -7.06 2.82
CA ALA A 51 0.61 -5.93 2.38
C ALA A 51 1.31 -4.58 2.63
N THR A 52 1.93 -4.42 3.79
CA THR A 52 2.66 -3.21 4.18
C THR A 52 3.87 -2.97 3.29
N VAL A 53 4.71 -3.99 3.09
CA VAL A 53 5.91 -3.88 2.24
C VAL A 53 5.52 -3.56 0.80
N THR A 54 4.55 -4.27 0.24
CA THR A 54 4.10 -4.02 -1.14
C THR A 54 3.42 -2.66 -1.29
N GLY A 55 2.69 -2.18 -0.28
CA GLY A 55 2.16 -0.81 -0.23
C GLY A 55 3.22 0.28 -0.15
N ALA A 56 4.26 0.09 0.67
CA ALA A 56 5.38 1.03 0.75
C ALA A 56 6.14 1.14 -0.58
N VAL A 57 6.43 -0.02 -1.20
CA VAL A 57 7.03 -0.07 -2.55
C VAL A 57 6.13 0.65 -3.56
N ALA A 58 4.81 0.48 -3.44
CA ALA A 58 3.86 1.13 -4.33
C ALA A 58 3.84 2.64 -4.24
N LEU A 59 3.79 3.18 -3.03
CA LEU A 59 3.89 4.61 -2.79
C LEU A 59 5.18 5.20 -3.36
N VAL A 60 6.31 4.52 -3.18
CA VAL A 60 7.61 5.00 -3.70
C VAL A 60 7.65 4.98 -5.22
N LEU A 61 7.21 3.88 -5.86
CA LEU A 61 7.19 3.77 -7.32
C LEU A 61 6.21 4.75 -7.95
N LYS A 62 5.03 4.94 -7.35
CA LYS A 62 4.04 5.94 -7.82
C LYS A 62 4.56 7.37 -7.67
N ARG A 63 5.24 7.70 -6.56
CA ARG A 63 5.89 9.02 -6.40
C ARG A 63 6.90 9.28 -7.52
N ARG A 64 7.68 8.27 -7.90
CA ARG A 64 8.66 8.39 -8.99
C ARG A 64 7.96 8.54 -10.35
N ALA A 65 6.92 7.76 -10.61
CA ALA A 65 6.21 7.76 -11.89
C ALA A 65 5.39 9.03 -12.12
N VAL A 66 4.69 9.54 -11.09
CA VAL A 66 3.94 10.80 -11.16
C VAL A 66 4.85 11.99 -11.51
N ARG A 67 6.14 11.95 -11.13
CA ARG A 67 7.11 12.99 -11.51
C ARG A 67 7.59 12.90 -12.96
N GLN A 68 7.31 11.81 -13.67
CA GLN A 68 7.77 11.60 -15.04
C GLN A 68 6.64 11.74 -16.05
N ASP A 69 5.54 10.98 -15.89
CA ASP A 69 4.42 10.93 -16.85
C ASP A 69 3.19 10.18 -16.27
N LEU A 70 1.97 10.57 -16.65
CA LEU A 70 0.72 9.86 -16.31
C LEU A 70 0.71 8.43 -16.88
N ASN A 71 1.28 8.22 -18.08
CA ASN A 71 1.38 6.89 -18.69
C ASN A 71 2.30 5.96 -17.89
N ALA A 72 3.34 6.50 -17.26
CA ALA A 72 4.19 5.74 -16.35
C ALA A 72 3.44 5.35 -15.07
N ALA A 73 2.58 6.24 -14.55
CA ALA A 73 1.78 5.95 -13.36
C ALA A 73 0.81 4.77 -13.60
N LEU A 74 0.14 4.72 -14.75
CA LEU A 74 -0.75 3.61 -15.12
C LEU A 74 -0.01 2.27 -15.24
N LYS A 75 1.18 2.26 -15.85
CA LYS A 75 2.04 1.06 -15.91
C LYS A 75 2.45 0.57 -14.52
N VAL A 76 2.80 1.50 -13.62
CA VAL A 76 3.16 1.15 -12.24
C VAL A 76 1.99 0.51 -11.50
N VAL A 77 0.75 0.96 -11.70
CA VAL A 77 -0.43 0.30 -11.11
C VAL A 77 -0.51 -1.17 -11.53
N GLY A 78 -0.37 -1.45 -12.83
CA GLY A 78 -0.39 -2.83 -13.36
C GLY A 78 0.73 -3.70 -12.81
N ILE A 79 1.97 -3.18 -12.79
CA ILE A 79 3.13 -3.89 -12.24
C ILE A 79 2.92 -4.27 -10.78
N ILE A 80 2.37 -3.35 -9.99
CA ILE A 80 2.16 -3.57 -8.56
C ILE A 80 1.03 -4.52 -8.29
N PHE A 81 -0.03 -4.47 -9.09
CA PHE A 81 -1.08 -5.47 -9.04
C PHE A 81 -0.50 -6.87 -9.29
N GLY A 82 0.32 -7.03 -10.34
CA GLY A 82 1.03 -8.29 -10.63
C GLY A 82 1.95 -8.72 -9.49
N LEU A 83 2.78 -7.81 -8.97
CA LEU A 83 3.68 -8.06 -7.84
C LEU A 83 2.92 -8.53 -6.60
N ARG A 84 1.77 -7.92 -6.31
CA ARG A 84 0.91 -8.29 -5.19
C ARG A 84 0.28 -9.66 -5.40
N ALA A 85 -0.23 -9.96 -6.60
CA ALA A 85 -0.78 -11.28 -6.90
C ALA A 85 0.27 -12.38 -6.69
N VAL A 86 1.47 -12.20 -7.25
CA VAL A 86 2.59 -13.14 -7.06
C VAL A 86 2.99 -13.22 -5.59
N GLY A 87 3.09 -12.08 -4.90
CA GLY A 87 3.44 -12.02 -3.49
C GLY A 87 2.45 -12.76 -2.60
N VAL A 88 1.14 -12.58 -2.83
CA VAL A 88 0.09 -13.27 -2.08
C VAL A 88 0.15 -14.77 -2.32
N LEU A 89 0.29 -15.21 -3.58
CA LEU A 89 0.39 -16.63 -3.90
C LEU A 89 1.63 -17.27 -3.27
N ALA A 90 2.79 -16.61 -3.36
CA ALA A 90 4.02 -17.08 -2.75
C ALA A 90 3.95 -17.09 -1.21
N GLY A 91 3.35 -16.05 -0.62
CA GLY A 91 3.13 -15.97 0.83
C GLY A 91 2.18 -17.06 1.31
N LEU A 92 1.07 -17.26 0.62
CA LEU A 92 0.09 -18.30 0.91
C LEU A 92 0.73 -19.70 0.81
N LEU A 93 1.48 -19.96 -0.26
CA LEU A 93 2.22 -21.21 -0.41
C LEU A 93 3.22 -21.40 0.73
N GLY A 94 3.93 -20.35 1.13
CA GLY A 94 4.87 -20.37 2.25
C GLY A 94 4.22 -20.58 3.62
N VAL A 95 2.98 -20.13 3.80
CA VAL A 95 2.20 -20.34 5.04
C VAL A 95 1.68 -21.78 5.09
N VAL A 96 1.08 -22.25 4.00
CA VAL A 96 0.51 -23.60 3.90
C VAL A 96 1.58 -24.69 4.01
N THR A 97 2.73 -24.52 3.34
CA THR A 97 3.84 -25.48 3.40
C THR A 97 4.47 -25.61 4.79
N ARG A 98 4.28 -24.61 5.66
CA ARG A 98 4.71 -24.62 7.06
C ARG A 98 3.62 -25.11 8.03
N GLY A 99 2.49 -25.60 7.52
CA GLY A 99 1.38 -26.10 8.34
C GLY A 99 0.55 -25.00 9.02
N MET A 100 0.73 -23.73 8.65
CA MET A 100 0.00 -22.61 9.25
C MET A 100 -1.35 -22.39 8.54
N ALA A 101 -2.29 -21.77 9.25
CA ALA A 101 -3.62 -21.49 8.71
C ALA A 101 -3.59 -20.45 7.59
N ALA A 102 -4.19 -20.77 6.44
CA ALA A 102 -4.27 -19.87 5.28
C ALA A 102 -5.21 -18.67 5.50
N VAL A 103 -6.30 -18.88 6.23
CA VAL A 103 -7.36 -17.86 6.41
C VAL A 103 -6.84 -16.61 7.14
N PRO A 104 -6.11 -16.72 8.27
CA PRO A 104 -5.54 -15.55 8.94
C PRO A 104 -4.55 -14.76 8.06
N PHE A 105 -3.73 -15.43 7.25
CA PHE A 105 -2.85 -14.76 6.28
C PHE A 105 -3.64 -13.92 5.28
N ILE A 106 -4.68 -14.50 4.67
CA ILE A 106 -5.54 -13.81 3.70
C ILE A 106 -6.24 -12.62 4.36
N ALA A 107 -6.80 -12.82 5.55
CA ALA A 107 -7.48 -11.78 6.31
C ALA A 107 -6.54 -10.62 6.67
N GLY A 108 -5.33 -10.93 7.16
CA GLY A 108 -4.30 -9.95 7.47
C GLY A 108 -3.82 -9.17 6.24
N PHE A 109 -3.60 -9.88 5.13
CA PHE A 109 -3.18 -9.25 3.87
C PHE A 109 -4.27 -8.32 3.33
N PHE A 110 -5.49 -8.82 3.10
CA PHE A 110 -6.55 -8.05 2.45
C PHE A 110 -7.10 -6.94 3.34
N GLY A 111 -7.12 -7.12 4.66
CA GLY A 111 -7.55 -6.07 5.60
C GLY A 111 -6.69 -4.81 5.51
N VAL A 112 -5.37 -4.97 5.38
CA VAL A 112 -4.44 -3.84 5.22
C VAL A 112 -4.34 -3.38 3.77
N TYR A 113 -4.31 -4.32 2.83
CA TYR A 113 -4.23 -4.03 1.40
C TYR A 113 -5.36 -3.12 0.93
N PHE A 114 -6.61 -3.38 1.33
CA PHE A 114 -7.72 -2.53 0.91
C PHE A 114 -7.55 -1.11 1.45
N ALA A 115 -7.26 -0.93 2.74
CA ALA A 115 -7.02 0.41 3.28
C ALA A 115 -5.88 1.15 2.56
N LEU A 116 -4.75 0.48 2.28
CA LEU A 116 -3.63 1.06 1.53
C LEU A 116 -3.98 1.37 0.07
N GLN A 117 -4.73 0.49 -0.58
CA GLN A 117 -5.17 0.65 -1.96
C GLN A 117 -6.08 1.89 -2.10
N TRP A 118 -6.92 2.19 -1.11
CA TRP A 118 -7.79 3.37 -1.15
C TRP A 118 -6.96 4.65 -1.05
N ILE A 119 -5.95 4.68 -0.16
CA ILE A 119 -4.99 5.79 -0.03
C ILE A 119 -4.18 5.98 -1.32
N GLU A 120 -3.79 4.89 -1.97
CA GLU A 120 -3.06 4.95 -3.23
C GLU A 120 -3.91 5.50 -4.38
N VAL A 121 -5.19 5.10 -4.47
CA VAL A 121 -6.12 5.62 -5.47
C VAL A 121 -6.41 7.10 -5.23
N SER A 122 -6.60 7.53 -3.97
CA SER A 122 -6.81 8.95 -3.64
C SER A 122 -5.61 9.80 -4.02
N TYR A 123 -4.39 9.32 -3.78
CA TYR A 123 -3.16 10.01 -4.18
C TYR A 123 -3.07 10.19 -5.70
N VAL A 124 -3.34 9.12 -6.47
CA VAL A 124 -3.31 9.19 -7.94
C VAL A 124 -4.39 10.13 -8.46
N MET A 125 -5.61 10.09 -7.92
CA MET A 125 -6.69 11.00 -8.33
C MET A 125 -6.36 12.46 -8.01
N ALA A 126 -5.78 12.74 -6.84
CA ALA A 126 -5.34 14.08 -6.47
C ALA A 126 -4.25 14.60 -7.44
N ALA A 127 -3.26 13.76 -7.75
CA ALA A 127 -2.20 14.10 -8.71
C ALA A 127 -2.74 14.30 -10.15
N SER A 128 -3.71 13.49 -10.58
CA SER A 128 -4.35 13.64 -11.89
C SER A 128 -5.16 14.93 -11.99
N LYS A 129 -5.86 15.34 -10.92
CA LYS A 129 -6.62 16.60 -10.90
C LYS A 129 -5.70 17.83 -10.95
N GLU A 130 -4.56 17.79 -10.26
CA GLU A 130 -3.53 18.84 -10.32
C GLU A 130 -2.91 18.94 -11.72
N SER A 131 -2.69 17.82 -12.39
CA SER A 131 -2.15 17.79 -13.77
C SER A 131 -3.15 18.28 -14.83
N ALA A 132 -4.46 18.13 -14.58
CA ALA A 132 -5.52 18.55 -15.49
C ALA A 132 -6.00 20.00 -15.28
N GLY A 133 -5.71 20.61 -14.12
CA GLY A 133 -6.09 21.98 -13.77
C GLY A 133 -5.00 23.03 -14.01
N GLY A 134 -4.02 22.76 -14.88
CA GLY A 134 -2.85 23.61 -15.13
C GLY A 134 -3.08 24.88 -15.94
N ASP A 135 -4.31 25.40 -16.03
CA ASP A 135 -4.65 26.68 -16.69
C ASP A 135 -5.57 27.50 -15.77
N GLU A 136 -5.03 28.13 -14.72
CA GLU A 136 -5.52 29.40 -14.13
C GLU A 136 -4.36 30.19 -13.50
#